data_AF-A0A497G6M4-F1
#
_entry.id   AF-A0A497G6M4-F1
#
_cell.length_a   1.000
_cell.length_b   1.000
_cell.length_c   1.000
_cell.angle_alpha   90.00
_cell.angle_beta   90.00
_cell.angle_gamma   90.00
#
_symmetry.space_group_name_H-M   'P 1'
#
loop_
_entity.id
_entity.type
_entity.pdbx_description
1 polymer ?
#
loop_
_entity_poly.entity_id
_entity_poly.type
_entity_poly.pdbx_seq_one_letter_code
_entity_poly.pdbx_strand_id
1 'polypeptide(L)' 'MKAWLEALTGKQALLMTYLTKYLRERDCDVIVTTRNYDYAVGIFRNHGIEPIVVGRYGGLKLKDKLISSLKRQMKIV' A
#
# COMPACT_ATOMS: atom_id res chain seq x y z
N MET A 1 -20.19 -5.31 10.93
CA MET A 1 -19.25 -6.36 10.44
C MET A 1 -17.85 -5.77 10.41
N LYS A 2 -16.78 -6.56 10.60
CA LYS A 2 -15.39 -6.08 10.48
C LYS A 2 -14.74 -6.61 9.20
N ALA A 3 -14.03 -5.75 8.48
CA ALA A 3 -13.29 -6.11 7.28
C ALA A 3 -11.85 -5.59 7.36
N TRP A 4 -10.89 -6.44 7.00
CA TRP A 4 -9.48 -6.10 6.90
C TRP A 4 -9.03 -6.25 5.44
N LEU A 5 -8.53 -5.14 4.88
CA LEU A 5 -8.07 -5.05 3.49
C LEU A 5 -6.55 -4.80 3.46
N GLU A 6 -5.79 -5.66 2.79
CA GLU A 6 -4.33 -5.52 2.63
C GLU A 6 -3.93 -5.22 1.18
N ALA A 7 -3.36 -4.04 0.95
CA ALA A 7 -2.85 -3.62 -0.36
C ALA A 7 -1.32 -3.74 -0.43
N LEU A 8 -0.84 -4.71 -1.21
CA LEU A 8 0.59 -4.96 -1.43
C LEU A 8 1.16 -4.21 -2.64
N THR A 9 0.29 -3.63 -3.47
CA THR A 9 0.63 -2.98 -4.74
C THR A 9 -0.26 -1.76 -4.99
N GLY A 10 0.14 -0.89 -5.93
CA GLY A 10 -0.68 0.29 -6.30
C GLY A 10 -2.06 -0.06 -6.86
N LYS A 11 -2.21 -1.14 -7.63
CA LYS A 11 -3.53 -1.58 -8.16
C LYS A 11 -4.46 -2.06 -7.05
N GLN A 12 -3.92 -2.80 -6.10
CA GLN A 12 -4.67 -3.21 -4.91
C GLN A 12 -5.02 -1.99 -4.06
N ALA A 13 -4.12 -1.02 -3.93
CA ALA A 13 -4.43 0.23 -3.24
C ALA A 13 -5.63 0.94 -3.89
N LEU A 14 -5.64 1.07 -5.23
CA LEU A 14 -6.75 1.68 -5.94
C LEU A 14 -8.06 0.90 -5.80
N LEU A 15 -8.07 -0.42 -5.99
CA LEU A 15 -9.29 -1.22 -5.80
C LEU A 15 -9.82 -1.09 -4.37
N MET A 16 -8.93 -1.14 -3.39
CA MET A 16 -9.28 -1.09 -1.98
C MET A 16 -9.79 0.28 -1.54
N THR A 17 -9.47 1.38 -2.24
CA THR A 17 -10.10 2.67 -1.94
C THR A 17 -11.61 2.63 -2.23
N TYR A 18 -12.02 2.09 -3.38
CA TYR A 18 -13.44 1.92 -3.72
C TYR A 18 -14.13 0.93 -2.79
N LEU A 19 -13.48 -0.21 -2.50
CA LEU A 19 -14.06 -1.21 -1.62
C LEU A 19 -14.25 -0.69 -0.19
N THR A 20 -13.29 0.09 0.32
CA THR A 20 -13.39 0.72 1.65
C THR A 20 -14.59 1.65 1.73
N LYS A 21 -14.82 2.49 0.71
CA LYS A 21 -15.98 3.38 0.65
C LYS A 21 -17.29 2.58 0.63
N TYR A 22 -17.39 1.62 -0.28
CA TYR A 22 -18.56 0.76 -0.43
C TYR A 22 -18.95 0.01 0.86
N LEU A 23 -17.95 -0.50 1.58
CA LEU A 23 -18.16 -1.22 2.84
C LEU A 23 -18.51 -0.27 4.00
N ARG A 24 -17.87 0.90 4.08
CA ARG A 24 -18.18 1.91 5.11
C ARG A 24 -19.60 2.47 4.96
N GLU A 25 -20.08 2.65 3.73
CA GLU A 25 -21.48 3.00 3.43
C GLU A 25 -22.51 1.96 3.92
N ARG A 26 -22.05 0.76 4.30
CA ARG A 26 -22.87 -0.36 4.81
C ARG A 26 -22.54 -0.69 6.27
N ASP A 27 -22.10 0.32 7.04
CA ASP A 27 -21.79 0.19 8.47
C ASP A 27 -20.76 -0.91 8.79
N CYS A 28 -19.82 -1.15 7.87
CA CYS A 28 -18.68 -2.01 8.12
C CYS A 28 -17.52 -1.22 8.73
N ASP A 29 -16.94 -1.76 9.79
CA ASP A 29 -15.68 -1.29 10.35
C ASP A 29 -14.53 -1.84 9.48
N VAL A 30 -13.91 -0.96 8.68
CA VAL A 30 -12.91 -1.33 7.68
C VAL A 30 -11.53 -0.81 8.08
N ILE A 31 -10.60 -1.76 8.27
CA ILE A 31 -9.18 -1.50 8.46
C ILE A 31 -8.45 -1.75 7.15
N VAL A 32 -7.66 -0.78 6.72
CA VAL A 32 -6.82 -0.90 5.53
C VAL A 32 -5.37 -0.94 5.95
N THR A 33 -4.62 -1.89 5.42
CA THR A 33 -3.17 -1.99 5.58
C THR A 33 -2.47 -1.94 4.22
N THR A 34 -1.25 -1.44 4.17
CA THR A 34 -0.42 -1.47 2.95
C THR A 34 1.06 -1.60 3.29
N ARG A 35 1.91 -1.90 2.30
CA ARG A 35 3.37 -1.86 2.47
C ARG A 35 3.90 -0.47 2.15
N ASN A 36 5.04 -0.10 2.74
CA ASN A 36 5.75 1.11 2.34
C ASN A 36 6.27 0.95 0.89
N TYR A 37 5.44 1.39 -0.04
CA TYR A 37 5.65 1.42 -1.48
C TYR A 37 5.18 2.78 -1.95
N ASP A 38 6.08 3.54 -2.59
CA ASP A 38 5.95 5.00 -2.80
C ASP A 38 4.57 5.43 -3.34
N TYR A 39 3.95 4.63 -4.20
CA TYR A 39 2.65 4.96 -4.80
C TYR A 39 1.42 4.44 -4.05
N ALA A 40 1.54 3.37 -3.26
CA ALA A 40 0.36 2.73 -2.65
C ALA A 40 -0.28 3.62 -1.57
N VAL A 41 0.55 4.21 -0.71
CA VAL A 41 0.11 5.16 0.32
C VAL A 41 -0.49 6.41 -0.32
N GLY A 42 0.15 6.93 -1.37
CA GLY A 42 -0.35 8.09 -2.11
C GLY A 42 -1.73 7.86 -2.73
N ILE A 43 -1.99 6.68 -3.30
CA ILE A 43 -3.29 6.33 -3.85
C ILE A 43 -4.39 6.38 -2.78
N PHE A 44 -4.14 5.79 -1.60
CA PHE A 44 -5.13 5.81 -0.51
C PHE A 44 -5.42 7.23 -0.03
N ARG A 45 -4.38 8.02 0.21
CA ARG A 45 -4.51 9.41 0.67
C ARG A 45 -5.25 10.29 -0.32
N ASN A 46 -4.97 10.13 -1.62
CA ASN A 46 -5.69 10.83 -2.68
C ASN A 46 -7.20 10.49 -2.71
N HIS A 47 -7.60 9.37 -2.13
CA HIS A 47 -9.01 8.96 -2.00
C HIS A 47 -9.61 9.22 -0.61
N GLY A 48 -8.89 9.92 0.27
CA GLY A 48 -9.34 10.25 1.63
C GLY A 48 -9.30 9.09 2.61
N ILE A 49 -8.44 8.08 2.37
CA ILE A 49 -8.29 6.92 3.24
C ILE A 49 -6.86 6.91 3.77
N GLU A 50 -6.70 6.83 5.09
CA GLU A 50 -5.38 6.64 5.70
C GLU A 50 -5.13 5.14 5.95
N PRO A 51 -4.20 4.49 5.23
CA PRO A 51 -3.89 3.08 5.42
C PRO A 51 -2.84 2.89 6.52
N ILE A 52 -2.94 1.77 7.25
CA ILE A 52 -1.90 1.35 8.20
C ILE A 52 -0.72 0.76 7.41
N VAL A 53 0.44 1.38 7.49
CA VAL A 53 1.62 0.90 6.74
C VAL A 53 2.34 -0.20 7.54
N VAL A 54 2.29 -1.44 7.04
CA VAL A 54 2.92 -2.63 7.63
C VAL A 54 3.91 -3.22 6.64
N GLY A 55 5.21 -3.17 6.96
CA GLY A 55 6.29 -3.71 6.13
C GLY A 55 6.84 -2.75 5.06
N ARG A 56 7.96 -3.12 4.43
CA ARG A 56 8.72 -2.29 3.47
C ARG A 56 9.08 -3.08 2.21
N TYR A 57 9.12 -2.42 1.05
CA TYR A 57 9.68 -3.02 -0.17
C TYR A 57 11.23 -3.06 -0.09
N GLY A 58 11.86 -4.22 -0.31
CA GLY A 58 13.32 -4.39 -0.21
C GLY A 58 13.80 -5.56 0.67
N GLY A 59 12.90 -6.35 1.26
CA GLY A 59 13.24 -7.63 1.90
C GLY A 59 13.93 -7.54 3.27
N LEU A 60 14.01 -8.70 3.94
CA LEU A 60 14.60 -8.86 5.28
C LEU A 60 16.13 -8.81 5.28
N LYS A 61 16.79 -9.19 4.17
CA LYS A 61 18.26 -9.32 4.08
C LYS A 61 18.92 -8.15 3.33
N LEU A 62 20.13 -7.79 3.76
CA LEU A 62 20.87 -6.59 3.33
C LEU A 62 21.13 -6.54 1.82
N LYS A 63 21.40 -7.70 1.21
CA LYS A 63 21.68 -7.84 -0.23
C LYS A 63 20.48 -7.42 -1.10
N ASP A 64 19.26 -7.76 -0.68
CA ASP A 64 18.05 -7.52 -1.46
C ASP A 64 17.68 -6.03 -1.52
N LYS A 65 18.06 -5.28 -0.47
CA LYS A 65 17.94 -3.82 -0.40
C LYS A 65 18.95 -3.13 -1.31
N LEU A 66 20.20 -3.61 -1.32
CA LEU A 66 21.29 -3.07 -2.15
C LEU A 66 20.99 -3.23 -3.64
N ILE A 67 20.52 -4.42 -4.04
CA ILE A 67 20.11 -4.67 -5.43
C ILE A 67 18.89 -3.80 -5.79
N SER A 68 17.90 -3.65 -4.90
CA SER A 68 16.74 -2.78 -5.14
C SER A 68 17.12 -1.30 -5.26
N SER A 69 18.17 -0.87 -4.55
CA SER A 69 18.69 0.50 -4.59
C SER A 69 19.45 0.80 -5.89
N LEU A 70 20.37 -0.08 -6.28
CA LEU A 70 21.17 0.11 -7.50
C LEU A 70 20.29 0.14 -8.76
N LYS A 71 19.24 -0.70 -8.81
CA LYS A 71 18.24 -0.70 -9.90
C LYS A 71 17.45 0.61 -10.03
N ARG A 72 17.30 1.40 -8.96
CA ARG A 72 16.64 2.71 -9.04
C ARG A 72 17.61 3.77 -9.55
N GLN A 73 18.87 3.72 -9.09
CA GLN A 73 19.91 4.69 -9.49
C GLN A 73 20.27 4.57 -10.98
N MET A 74 20.32 3.35 -11.53
CA MET A 74 20.53 3.14 -12.98
C MET A 74 19.42 3.74 -13.87
N LYS A 75 18.25 4.11 -13.33
CA LYS A 75 17.15 4.71 -14.11
C LYS A 75 17.27 6.23 -14.25
N ILE A 76 18.28 6.83 -13.64
CA ILE A 76 18.47 8.28 -13.54
C ILE A 76 19.84 8.70 -14.12
N VAL A 77 20.50 7.78 -14.83
CA VAL A 77 21.73 8.01 -15.61
C VAL A 77 21.43 7.73 -17.08
#